data_AF-A0ABD6D264-F1
#
_entry.id   AF-A0ABD6D264-F1
#
_cell.length_a   1.000
_cell.length_b   1.000
_cell.length_c   1.000
_cell.angle_alpha   90.00
_cell.angle_beta   90.00
_cell.angle_gamma   90.00
#
_symmetry.space_group_name_H-M   'P 1'
#
loop_
_entity.id
_entity.type
_entity.pdbx_description
1 polymer ?
#
loop_
_entity_poly.entity_id
_entity_poly.type
_entity_poly.pdbx_seq_one_letter_code
_entity_poly.pdbx_strand_id
1 'polypeptide(L)'
;MAIGFTWWSASGGPGKTTNAMQTAAAIGRDGYDVLAVDLDPQRGALTHYCGYGDLAYDDEEAGHVVEPDIMDVLFGEEGLEEIIVETDHFDLVPGHEDMGNFESAVADSSRMAADQFFVVRDAIEDLSSDYDVVIIDTQATHTKLVDNALVAAQNIMVPIELTPKGKASQQELEDTLEAIEKGFRGMNVDVTIRGTVPSRVGNAKIFEEYREQMENEGIPISPFSIPEHSLLRYTWDKRMDLFSFIESEDTRELRAYEEHVPLAYKVIGRWMVGDYSYDEAIERWDEVKDKEMGDATPEKLLEDADPTTEVNV
;
A
#
# COMPACT_ATOMS: atom_id res chain seq x y z
N MET A 1 6.21 -15.42 9.41
CA MET A 1 6.59 -14.82 8.13
C MET A 1 5.47 -13.87 7.80
N ALA A 2 5.77 -12.58 7.90
CA ALA A 2 4.85 -11.51 7.58
C ALA A 2 4.25 -11.67 6.18
N ILE A 3 3.01 -11.22 5.99
CA ILE A 3 2.40 -11.14 4.67
C ILE A 3 2.84 -9.82 4.03
N GLY A 4 3.54 -9.89 2.91
CA GLY A 4 4.01 -8.71 2.18
C GLY A 4 2.99 -8.20 1.17
N PHE A 5 2.88 -6.88 1.03
CA PHE A 5 2.08 -6.20 0.01
C PHE A 5 2.85 -5.04 -0.62
N THR A 6 2.72 -4.86 -1.93
CA THR A 6 3.19 -3.65 -2.62
C THR A 6 2.01 -2.96 -3.29
N TRP A 7 1.87 -1.65 -3.07
CA TRP A 7 0.96 -0.81 -3.85
C TRP A 7 1.63 -0.38 -5.16
N TRP A 8 1.23 -0.96 -6.29
CA TRP A 8 1.91 -0.71 -7.56
C TRP A 8 1.00 -0.62 -8.79
N SER A 9 1.38 0.25 -9.73
CA SER A 9 0.76 0.40 -11.05
C SER A 9 1.77 1.04 -12.03
N ALA A 10 1.79 0.56 -13.27
CA ALA A 10 2.75 0.97 -14.31
C ALA A 10 2.50 2.39 -14.86
N SER A 11 1.27 2.91 -14.74
CA SER A 11 0.83 4.15 -15.42
C SER A 11 1.17 5.45 -14.69
N GLY A 12 1.67 5.38 -13.46
CA GLY A 12 2.04 6.56 -12.66
C GLY A 12 0.83 7.32 -12.09
N GLY A 13 0.61 7.17 -10.78
CA GLY A 13 -0.48 7.82 -10.04
C GLY A 13 -1.79 7.06 -10.23
N PRO A 14 -2.39 6.52 -9.15
CA PRO A 14 -3.28 7.34 -8.33
C PRO A 14 -3.30 6.83 -6.87
N GLY A 15 -2.41 7.36 -6.02
CA GLY A 15 -2.48 7.13 -4.58
C GLY A 15 -1.78 5.87 -4.06
N LYS A 16 -0.70 5.39 -4.69
CA LYS A 16 0.15 4.30 -4.16
C LYS A 16 0.62 4.60 -2.73
N THR A 17 1.38 5.69 -2.56
CA THR A 17 1.84 6.20 -1.27
C THR A 17 0.69 6.48 -0.29
N THR A 18 -0.41 7.07 -0.80
CA THR A 18 -1.58 7.30 0.06
C THR A 18 -2.17 5.99 0.56
N ASN A 19 -2.34 5.00 -0.31
CA ASN A 19 -2.92 3.73 0.06
C ASN A 19 -1.96 2.94 0.95
N ALA A 20 -0.65 2.99 0.71
CA ALA A 20 0.35 2.42 1.59
C ALA A 20 0.21 2.97 3.01
N MET A 21 0.26 4.30 3.18
CA MET A 21 0.05 4.98 4.46
C MET A 21 -1.26 4.56 5.14
N GLN A 22 -2.38 4.68 4.42
CA GLN A 22 -3.70 4.53 5.02
C GLN A 22 -4.07 3.08 5.30
N THR A 23 -3.61 2.13 4.48
CA THR A 23 -3.81 0.71 4.77
C THR A 23 -2.89 0.22 5.87
N ALA A 24 -1.65 0.72 5.97
CA ALA A 24 -0.78 0.44 7.11
C ALA A 24 -1.44 0.87 8.42
N ALA A 25 -1.91 2.12 8.49
CA ALA A 25 -2.60 2.63 9.67
C ALA A 25 -3.91 1.88 9.98
N ALA A 26 -4.70 1.55 8.96
CA ALA A 26 -5.95 0.80 9.15
C ALA A 26 -5.71 -0.58 9.74
N ILE A 27 -4.74 -1.32 9.19
CA ILE A 27 -4.38 -2.67 9.62
C ILE A 27 -3.77 -2.64 11.03
N GLY A 28 -2.84 -1.72 11.29
CA GLY A 28 -2.21 -1.61 12.61
C GLY A 28 -3.20 -1.20 13.71
N ARG A 29 -4.17 -0.35 13.38
CA ARG A 29 -5.27 -0.02 14.30
C ARG A 29 -6.18 -1.20 14.61
N ASP A 30 -6.30 -2.17 13.70
CA ASP A 30 -7.02 -3.43 13.93
C ASP A 30 -6.19 -4.44 14.77
N GLY A 31 -4.98 -4.05 15.23
CA GLY A 31 -4.18 -4.78 16.21
C GLY A 31 -3.08 -5.67 15.62
N TYR A 32 -2.78 -5.50 14.34
CA TYR A 32 -1.68 -6.18 13.65
C TYR A 32 -0.36 -5.42 13.82
N ASP A 33 0.76 -6.14 13.89
CA ASP A 33 2.08 -5.51 13.83
C ASP A 33 2.44 -5.23 12.36
N VAL A 34 2.54 -3.96 11.97
CA VAL A 34 2.72 -3.53 10.57
C VAL A 34 4.03 -2.77 10.37
N LEU A 35 4.81 -3.18 9.37
CA LEU A 35 5.97 -2.45 8.88
C LEU A 35 5.68 -1.85 7.51
N ALA A 36 5.79 -0.53 7.38
CA ALA A 36 5.78 0.14 6.09
C ALA A 36 7.21 0.43 5.63
N VAL A 37 7.52 0.21 4.35
CA VAL A 37 8.85 0.43 3.76
C VAL A 37 8.73 1.37 2.58
N ASP A 38 9.43 2.49 2.63
CA ASP A 38 9.45 3.47 1.54
C ASP A 38 10.65 3.23 0.61
N LEU A 39 10.36 2.73 -0.59
CA LEU A 39 11.34 2.51 -1.65
C LEU A 39 11.14 3.47 -2.83
N ASP A 40 10.39 4.57 -2.67
CA ASP A 40 10.29 5.57 -3.73
C ASP A 40 11.49 6.55 -3.67
N PRO A 41 12.42 6.50 -4.65
CA PRO A 41 13.57 7.40 -4.67
C PRO A 41 13.17 8.88 -4.88
N GLN A 42 11.91 9.18 -5.21
CA GLN A 42 11.43 10.56 -5.34
C GLN A 42 11.16 11.19 -3.97
N ARG A 43 12.25 11.47 -3.25
CA ARG A 43 12.29 12.15 -1.95
C ARG A 43 11.64 11.38 -0.80
N GLY A 44 11.47 10.06 -0.86
CA GLY A 44 10.81 9.32 0.22
C GLY A 44 9.37 9.83 0.46
N ALA A 45 8.50 9.67 -0.54
CA ALA A 45 7.17 10.25 -0.51
C ALA A 45 6.34 9.77 0.71
N LEU A 46 6.43 8.48 1.04
CA LEU A 46 5.77 7.92 2.23
C LEU A 46 6.43 8.44 3.50
N THR A 47 7.76 8.51 3.51
CA THR A 47 8.57 9.03 4.63
C THR A 47 8.19 10.47 4.99
N HIS A 48 8.09 11.35 3.97
CA HIS A 48 7.56 12.69 4.13
C HIS A 48 6.12 12.70 4.64
N TYR A 49 5.28 11.80 4.14
CA TYR A 49 3.88 11.71 4.53
C TYR A 49 3.73 11.29 6.00
N CYS A 50 4.57 10.40 6.49
CA CYS A 50 4.62 9.99 7.89
C CYS A 50 5.20 11.06 8.83
N GLY A 51 5.69 12.19 8.30
CA GLY A 51 6.26 13.27 9.11
C GLY A 51 7.77 13.22 9.28
N TYR A 52 8.43 12.20 8.76
CA TYR A 52 9.87 11.94 8.90
C TYR A 52 10.70 12.42 7.71
N GLY A 53 10.24 13.48 7.06
CA GLY A 53 10.81 13.96 5.80
C GLY A 53 12.28 14.36 5.83
N ASP A 54 12.80 14.69 7.00
CA ASP A 54 14.22 14.94 7.25
C ASP A 54 15.07 13.68 7.12
N LEU A 55 14.50 12.47 7.25
CA LEU A 55 15.22 11.22 7.02
C LEU A 55 15.35 10.86 5.54
N ALA A 56 14.72 11.62 4.64
CA ALA A 56 14.64 11.27 3.22
C ALA A 56 15.71 11.91 2.32
N TYR A 57 16.55 12.79 2.88
CA TYR A 57 17.60 13.48 2.13
C TYR A 57 18.72 13.99 3.04
N ASP A 58 19.89 14.17 2.44
CA ASP A 58 21.02 14.85 3.07
C ASP A 58 21.00 16.36 2.78
N ASP A 59 21.42 17.16 3.78
CA ASP A 59 21.71 18.58 3.63
C ASP A 59 23.09 18.86 4.21
N GLU A 60 24.13 18.61 3.41
CA GLU A 60 25.52 18.84 3.77
C GLU A 60 25.78 20.30 4.18
N GLU A 61 25.10 21.26 3.56
CA GLU A 61 25.26 22.69 3.89
C GLU A 61 24.70 23.01 5.29
N ALA A 62 23.62 22.34 5.69
CA ALA A 62 23.05 22.40 7.03
C ALA A 62 23.73 21.46 8.05
N GLY A 63 24.63 20.57 7.60
CA GLY A 63 25.28 19.56 8.42
C GLY A 63 24.32 18.44 8.86
N HIS A 64 23.28 18.19 8.08
CA HIS A 64 22.32 17.12 8.27
C HIS A 64 22.66 15.98 7.31
N VAL A 65 23.04 14.84 7.87
CA VAL A 65 23.37 13.62 7.11
C VAL A 65 22.67 12.46 7.79
N VAL A 66 21.99 11.63 7.00
CA VAL A 66 21.24 10.47 7.49
C VAL A 66 22.12 9.23 7.33
N GLU A 67 22.70 8.76 8.43
CA GLU A 67 23.53 7.55 8.46
C GLU A 67 23.26 6.75 9.76
N PRO A 68 22.98 5.44 9.69
CA PRO A 68 22.78 4.67 8.46
C PRO A 68 21.46 5.03 7.77
N ASP A 69 21.42 4.92 6.44
CA ASP A 69 20.20 5.00 5.64
C ASP A 69 19.78 3.61 5.09
N ILE A 70 18.69 3.59 4.31
CA ILE A 70 18.19 2.34 3.72
C ILE A 70 19.16 1.72 2.69
N MET A 71 19.98 2.52 1.99
CA MET A 71 20.98 2.00 1.07
C MET A 71 22.14 1.35 1.82
N ASP A 72 22.55 1.93 2.96
CA ASP A 72 23.53 1.31 3.86
C ASP A 72 23.03 -0.05 4.35
N VAL A 73 21.77 -0.16 4.78
CA VAL A 73 21.18 -1.45 5.20
C VAL A 73 21.13 -2.46 4.05
N LEU A 74 20.70 -2.05 2.85
CA LEU A 74 20.52 -2.98 1.73
C LEU A 74 21.85 -3.55 1.18
N PHE A 75 22.95 -2.83 1.34
CA PHE A 75 24.26 -3.18 0.76
C PHE A 75 25.41 -3.29 1.76
N GLY A 76 25.18 -3.01 3.05
CA GLY A 76 26.14 -2.98 4.13
C GLY A 76 26.01 -4.14 5.11
N GLU A 77 26.35 -3.87 6.38
CA GLU A 77 26.30 -4.84 7.49
C GLU A 77 25.25 -4.45 8.55
N GLU A 78 24.62 -3.29 8.38
CA GLU A 78 23.59 -2.72 9.23
C GLU A 78 22.25 -3.45 9.06
N GLY A 79 21.50 -3.60 10.15
CA GLY A 79 20.17 -4.19 10.13
C GLY A 79 19.08 -3.13 9.90
N LEU A 80 17.93 -3.53 9.34
CA LEU A 80 16.79 -2.62 9.15
C LEU A 80 16.31 -2.02 10.48
N GLU A 81 16.44 -2.75 11.60
CA GLU A 81 16.07 -2.28 12.93
C GLU A 81 16.79 -1.01 13.38
N GLU A 82 17.94 -0.67 12.78
CA GLU A 82 18.70 0.54 13.13
C GLU A 82 18.04 1.82 12.61
N ILE A 83 17.21 1.72 11.57
CA ILE A 83 16.60 2.87 10.89
C ILE A 83 15.09 2.94 11.05
N ILE A 84 14.47 1.95 11.69
CA ILE A 84 13.01 1.95 11.92
C ILE A 84 12.60 3.10 12.84
N VAL A 85 11.52 3.79 12.46
CA VAL A 85 10.86 4.82 13.25
C VAL A 85 9.40 4.45 13.52
N GLU A 86 8.94 4.73 14.73
CA GLU A 86 7.56 4.46 15.14
C GLU A 86 6.61 5.54 14.59
N THR A 87 5.44 5.16 14.10
CA THR A 87 4.29 6.06 13.87
C THR A 87 3.18 5.75 14.87
N ASP A 88 2.03 6.42 14.77
CA ASP A 88 0.90 6.19 15.69
C ASP A 88 0.31 4.77 15.56
N HIS A 89 0.37 4.17 14.37
CA HIS A 89 -0.35 2.93 14.07
C HIS A 89 0.49 1.84 13.39
N PHE A 90 1.72 2.14 12.96
CA PHE A 90 2.62 1.19 12.29
C PHE A 90 4.07 1.67 12.40
N ASP A 91 5.03 0.80 12.13
CA ASP A 91 6.45 1.16 12.07
C ASP A 91 6.88 1.46 10.63
N LEU A 92 7.82 2.38 10.46
CA LEU A 92 8.28 2.83 9.16
C LEU A 92 9.78 2.57 9.01
N VAL A 93 10.17 1.94 7.89
CA VAL A 93 11.52 2.06 7.32
C VAL A 93 11.54 3.29 6.40
N PRO A 94 12.26 4.35 6.79
CA PRO A 94 12.38 5.56 5.98
C PRO A 94 13.08 5.25 4.64
N GLY A 95 12.57 5.85 3.58
CA GLY A 95 13.24 5.88 2.28
C GLY A 95 14.21 7.04 2.23
N HIS A 96 15.25 6.92 1.40
CA HIS A 96 16.26 7.95 1.19
C HIS A 96 16.44 8.27 -0.30
N GLU A 97 16.85 9.49 -0.65
CA GLU A 97 17.04 9.89 -2.05
C GLU A 97 18.13 9.06 -2.77
N ASP A 98 19.08 8.51 -2.01
CA ASP A 98 20.11 7.62 -2.55
C ASP A 98 19.58 6.29 -3.08
N MET A 99 18.32 5.93 -2.79
CA MET A 99 17.63 4.83 -3.47
C MET A 99 17.60 5.01 -5.00
N GLY A 100 17.77 6.24 -5.50
CA GLY A 100 17.97 6.51 -6.94
C GLY A 100 19.23 5.85 -7.53
N ASN A 101 20.17 5.42 -6.68
CA ASN A 101 21.40 4.74 -7.05
C ASN A 101 21.31 3.20 -6.93
N PHE A 102 20.15 2.66 -6.55
CA PHE A 102 19.95 1.23 -6.30
C PHE A 102 20.48 0.34 -7.43
N GLU A 103 20.16 0.64 -8.69
CA GLU A 103 20.61 -0.16 -9.84
C GLU A 103 22.14 -0.19 -9.98
N SER A 104 22.80 0.92 -9.68
CA SER A 104 24.27 1.02 -9.72
C SER A 104 24.89 0.23 -8.58
N ALA A 105 24.34 0.37 -7.36
CA ALA A 105 24.78 -0.39 -6.18
C ALA A 105 24.63 -1.92 -6.40
N VAL A 106 23.52 -2.36 -6.99
CA VAL A 106 23.32 -3.76 -7.39
C VAL A 106 24.39 -4.21 -8.40
N ALA A 107 24.74 -3.37 -9.38
CA ALA A 107 25.73 -3.70 -10.41
C ALA A 107 27.17 -3.78 -9.85
N ASP A 108 27.49 -2.93 -8.87
CA ASP A 108 28.79 -2.89 -8.20
C ASP A 108 28.91 -3.94 -7.09
N SER A 109 27.78 -4.46 -6.59
CA SER A 109 27.75 -5.55 -5.62
C SER A 109 28.35 -6.84 -6.20
N SER A 110 28.96 -7.65 -5.33
CA SER A 110 29.51 -8.97 -5.71
C SER A 110 28.45 -10.07 -5.86
N ARG A 111 27.16 -9.71 -5.78
CA ARG A 111 26.01 -10.63 -5.85
C ARG A 111 25.94 -11.31 -7.23
N MET A 112 25.55 -12.58 -7.26
CA MET A 112 25.25 -13.25 -8.52
C MET A 112 24.02 -12.62 -9.18
N ALA A 113 23.91 -12.72 -10.50
CA ALA A 113 22.82 -12.08 -11.25
C ALA A 113 21.40 -12.45 -10.76
N ALA A 114 21.21 -13.66 -10.23
CA ALA A 114 19.92 -14.08 -9.68
C ALA A 114 19.63 -13.47 -8.29
N ASP A 115 20.67 -13.19 -7.51
CA ASP A 115 20.55 -12.65 -6.14
C ASP A 115 20.22 -11.15 -6.14
N GLN A 116 20.35 -10.49 -7.29
CA GLN A 116 20.04 -9.06 -7.47
C GLN A 116 18.55 -8.74 -7.33
N PHE A 117 17.66 -9.74 -7.44
CA PHE A 117 16.21 -9.58 -7.29
C PHE A 117 15.73 -9.71 -5.84
N PHE A 118 16.61 -10.14 -4.94
CA PHE A 118 16.24 -10.51 -3.58
C PHE A 118 16.81 -9.57 -2.53
N VAL A 119 17.49 -8.48 -2.91
CA VAL A 119 18.18 -7.56 -1.98
C VAL A 119 17.23 -7.02 -0.91
N VAL A 120 16.06 -6.51 -1.33
CA VAL A 120 15.05 -5.98 -0.40
C VAL A 120 14.43 -7.10 0.44
N ARG A 121 14.16 -8.27 -0.16
CA ARG A 121 13.57 -9.40 0.55
C ARG A 121 14.52 -9.90 1.64
N ASP A 122 15.80 -10.06 1.32
CA ASP A 122 16.82 -10.56 2.23
C ASP A 122 16.93 -9.63 3.46
N ALA A 123 16.85 -8.31 3.27
CA ALA A 123 16.86 -7.33 4.37
C ALA A 123 15.59 -7.41 5.25
N ILE A 124 14.41 -7.56 4.64
CA ILE A 124 13.13 -7.64 5.37
C ILE A 124 12.93 -9.01 6.06
N GLU A 125 13.51 -10.08 5.53
CA GLU A 125 13.30 -11.45 6.03
C GLU A 125 13.74 -11.62 7.48
N ASP A 126 14.78 -10.89 7.90
CA ASP A 126 15.27 -10.87 9.28
C ASP A 126 14.26 -10.29 10.29
N LEU A 127 13.36 -9.41 9.82
CA LEU A 127 12.29 -8.81 10.63
C LEU A 127 10.95 -9.54 10.54
N SER A 128 10.88 -10.61 9.74
CA SER A 128 9.61 -11.30 9.42
C SER A 128 8.96 -12.04 10.60
N SER A 129 9.62 -12.09 11.76
CA SER A 129 9.09 -12.60 13.03
C SER A 129 8.40 -11.54 13.89
N ASP A 130 8.69 -10.26 13.66
CA ASP A 130 8.26 -9.16 14.52
C ASP A 130 7.04 -8.42 13.97
N TYR A 131 6.72 -8.65 12.70
CA TYR A 131 5.58 -8.05 12.01
C TYR A 131 4.67 -9.12 11.41
N ASP A 132 3.36 -8.85 11.45
CA ASP A 132 2.35 -9.63 10.75
C ASP A 132 2.25 -9.24 9.27
N VAL A 133 2.48 -7.95 8.97
CA VAL A 133 2.27 -7.37 7.64
C VAL A 133 3.41 -6.44 7.27
N VAL A 134 3.90 -6.56 6.03
CA VAL A 134 4.86 -5.60 5.44
C VAL A 134 4.20 -4.90 4.25
N ILE A 135 4.19 -3.58 4.23
CA ILE A 135 3.65 -2.77 3.13
C ILE A 135 4.76 -1.97 2.49
N ILE A 136 5.02 -2.21 1.21
CA ILE A 136 6.06 -1.55 0.44
C ILE A 136 5.44 -0.48 -0.47
N ASP A 137 5.89 0.77 -0.31
CA ASP A 137 5.64 1.85 -1.28
C ASP A 137 6.83 1.97 -2.23
N THR A 138 6.57 2.16 -3.52
CA THR A 138 7.61 2.20 -4.54
C THR A 138 7.20 3.08 -5.71
N GLN A 139 8.18 3.54 -6.48
CA GLN A 139 7.95 4.31 -7.70
C GLN A 139 7.12 3.54 -8.76
N ALA A 140 6.46 4.28 -9.64
CA ALA A 140 5.67 3.69 -10.73
C ALA A 140 6.55 3.13 -11.87
N THR A 141 7.68 3.77 -12.15
CA THR A 141 8.59 3.36 -13.21
C THR A 141 9.14 1.97 -12.90
N HIS A 142 8.89 1.00 -13.79
CA HIS A 142 9.39 -0.37 -13.63
C HIS A 142 10.92 -0.41 -13.76
N THR A 143 11.61 -0.53 -12.63
CA THR A 143 13.08 -0.67 -12.52
C THR A 143 13.45 -1.88 -11.67
N LYS A 144 14.75 -2.15 -11.46
CA LYS A 144 15.18 -3.26 -10.60
C LYS A 144 14.74 -3.09 -9.16
N LEU A 145 14.60 -1.84 -8.70
CA LEU A 145 14.07 -1.55 -7.37
C LEU A 145 12.60 -1.99 -7.24
N VAL A 146 11.78 -1.70 -8.24
CA VAL A 146 10.40 -2.20 -8.30
C VAL A 146 10.39 -3.72 -8.35
N ASP A 147 11.25 -4.35 -9.17
CA ASP A 147 11.34 -5.82 -9.19
C ASP A 147 11.64 -6.40 -7.80
N ASN A 148 12.58 -5.79 -7.06
CA ASN A 148 12.90 -6.19 -5.68
C ASN A 148 11.72 -6.00 -4.72
N ALA A 149 11.00 -4.88 -4.82
CA ALA A 149 9.80 -4.61 -4.03
C ALA A 149 8.71 -5.67 -4.28
N LEU A 150 8.45 -6.01 -5.54
CA LEU A 150 7.45 -7.01 -5.91
C LEU A 150 7.86 -8.44 -5.48
N VAL A 151 9.15 -8.76 -5.54
CA VAL A 151 9.70 -10.05 -5.07
C VAL A 151 9.64 -10.17 -3.56
N ALA A 152 9.91 -9.08 -2.83
CA ALA A 152 9.83 -9.05 -1.38
C ALA A 152 8.38 -9.19 -0.89
N ALA A 153 7.44 -8.48 -1.51
CA ALA A 153 6.04 -8.51 -1.09
C ALA A 153 5.27 -9.73 -1.59
N GLN A 154 5.51 -10.18 -2.82
CA GLN A 154 4.76 -11.22 -3.55
C GLN A 154 3.27 -10.94 -3.80
N ASN A 155 2.60 -10.10 -2.99
CA ASN A 155 1.22 -9.69 -3.21
C ASN A 155 1.18 -8.23 -3.70
N ILE A 156 0.45 -7.99 -4.78
CA ILE A 156 0.32 -6.66 -5.39
C ILE A 156 -1.11 -6.16 -5.23
N MET A 157 -1.22 -4.95 -4.67
CA MET A 157 -2.45 -4.16 -4.68
C MET A 157 -2.34 -3.11 -5.78
N VAL A 158 -3.25 -3.13 -6.75
CA VAL A 158 -3.22 -2.24 -7.92
C VAL A 158 -4.26 -1.12 -7.74
N PRO A 159 -3.84 0.14 -7.53
CA PRO A 159 -4.77 1.25 -7.53
C PRO A 159 -5.17 1.58 -8.97
N ILE A 160 -6.47 1.70 -9.22
CA ILE A 160 -7.03 1.96 -10.56
C ILE A 160 -7.85 3.24 -10.52
N GLU A 161 -7.49 4.24 -11.33
CA GLU A 161 -8.32 5.44 -11.49
C GLU A 161 -9.47 5.15 -12.47
N LEU A 162 -10.72 5.26 -12.01
CA LEU A 162 -11.86 5.07 -12.90
C LEU A 162 -12.10 6.32 -13.73
N THR A 163 -11.77 6.24 -15.02
CA THR A 163 -12.09 7.33 -15.96
C THR A 163 -13.41 7.05 -16.68
N PRO A 164 -14.15 8.09 -17.12
CA PRO A 164 -15.36 7.93 -17.95
C PRO A 164 -15.15 7.14 -19.26
N LYS A 165 -13.89 6.90 -19.63
CA LYS A 165 -13.48 6.03 -20.73
C LYS A 165 -12.77 4.82 -20.13
N GLY A 166 -13.50 3.89 -19.52
CA GLY A 166 -12.98 2.70 -18.80
C GLY A 166 -11.88 1.88 -19.52
N LYS A 167 -11.72 2.06 -20.84
CA LYS A 167 -10.57 1.57 -21.61
C LYS A 167 -9.20 2.04 -21.09
N ALA A 168 -9.08 3.25 -20.57
CA ALA A 168 -7.81 3.74 -20.04
C ALA A 168 -7.43 2.94 -18.79
N SER A 169 -8.36 2.84 -17.84
CA SER A 169 -8.21 2.05 -16.61
C SER A 169 -7.90 0.57 -16.88
N GLN A 170 -8.48 -0.02 -17.93
CA GLN A 170 -8.14 -1.38 -18.38
C GLN A 170 -6.73 -1.48 -18.94
N GLN A 171 -6.35 -0.56 -19.83
CA GLN A 171 -5.00 -0.54 -20.39
C GLN A 171 -3.94 -0.44 -19.28
N GLU A 172 -4.21 0.36 -18.25
CA GLU A 172 -3.30 0.50 -17.09
C GLU A 172 -3.10 -0.82 -16.34
N LEU A 173 -4.17 -1.61 -16.19
CA LEU A 173 -4.08 -2.93 -15.57
C LEU A 173 -3.37 -3.94 -16.48
N GLU A 174 -3.67 -3.94 -17.78
CA GLU A 174 -2.97 -4.76 -18.77
C GLU A 174 -1.47 -4.45 -18.79
N ASP A 175 -1.09 -3.17 -18.81
CA ASP A 175 0.30 -2.72 -18.80
C ASP A 175 1.01 -3.18 -17.51
N THR A 176 0.31 -3.13 -16.37
CA THR A 176 0.79 -3.61 -15.06
C THR A 176 1.01 -5.13 -15.08
N LEU A 177 0.04 -5.90 -15.61
CA LEU A 177 0.14 -7.35 -15.77
C LEU A 177 1.30 -7.75 -16.69
N GLU A 178 1.42 -7.10 -17.85
CA GLU A 178 2.50 -7.36 -18.80
C GLU A 178 3.88 -7.07 -18.21
N ALA A 179 4.01 -6.00 -17.43
CA ALA A 179 5.25 -5.66 -16.74
C ALA A 179 5.66 -6.71 -15.70
N ILE A 180 4.71 -7.19 -14.90
CA ILE A 180 4.92 -8.28 -13.93
C ILE A 180 5.32 -9.56 -14.67
N GLU A 181 4.55 -9.99 -15.68
CA GLU A 181 4.83 -11.21 -16.44
C GLU A 181 6.23 -11.17 -17.07
N LYS A 182 6.60 -10.02 -17.66
CA LYS A 182 7.90 -9.83 -18.30
C LYS A 182 9.05 -9.78 -17.29
N GLY A 183 8.86 -9.11 -16.15
CA GLY A 183 9.88 -8.96 -15.11
C GLY A 183 10.28 -10.30 -14.48
N PHE A 184 9.30 -11.17 -14.22
CA PHE A 184 9.52 -12.42 -13.47
C PHE A 184 9.55 -13.68 -14.33
N ARG A 185 9.50 -13.56 -15.67
CA ARG A 185 9.53 -14.71 -16.57
C ARG A 185 10.80 -15.56 -16.35
N GLY A 186 10.61 -16.79 -15.88
CA GLY A 186 11.69 -17.74 -15.66
C GLY A 186 12.37 -17.62 -14.28
N MET A 187 11.84 -16.76 -13.41
CA MET A 187 12.17 -16.76 -11.98
C MET A 187 11.25 -17.73 -11.22
N ASN A 188 11.77 -18.33 -10.14
CA ASN A 188 10.99 -19.17 -9.24
C ASN A 188 10.36 -18.33 -8.11
N VAL A 189 9.69 -17.23 -8.49
CA VAL A 189 8.98 -16.33 -7.57
C VAL A 189 7.53 -16.25 -8.04
N ASP A 190 6.61 -16.47 -7.13
CA ASP A 190 5.18 -16.31 -7.38
C ASP A 190 4.77 -14.91 -6.92
N VAL A 191 4.43 -14.07 -7.88
CA VAL A 191 3.95 -12.70 -7.67
C VAL A 191 2.51 -12.64 -8.16
N THR A 192 1.60 -12.29 -7.26
CA THR A 192 0.16 -12.35 -7.50
C THR A 192 -0.47 -10.98 -7.31
N ILE A 193 -1.33 -10.57 -8.24
CA ILE A 193 -2.26 -9.45 -7.99
C ILE A 193 -3.30 -9.93 -6.99
N ARG A 194 -3.20 -9.41 -5.76
CA ARG A 194 -4.12 -9.77 -4.69
C ARG A 194 -5.44 -9.02 -4.76
N GLY A 195 -5.38 -7.79 -5.27
CA GLY A 195 -6.53 -6.93 -5.36
C GLY A 195 -6.30 -5.72 -6.26
N THR A 196 -7.35 -5.31 -6.95
CA THR A 196 -7.43 -4.00 -7.61
C THR A 196 -8.32 -3.09 -6.77
N VAL A 197 -7.94 -1.83 -6.57
CA VAL A 197 -8.69 -0.89 -5.74
C VAL A 197 -9.04 0.35 -6.58
N PRO A 198 -10.34 0.55 -6.88
CA PRO A 198 -10.78 1.72 -7.61
C PRO A 198 -10.58 3.00 -6.78
N SER A 199 -9.90 3.97 -7.36
CA SER A 199 -9.64 5.29 -6.81
C SER A 199 -10.38 6.36 -7.61
N ARG A 200 -10.67 7.50 -6.96
CA ARG A 200 -11.29 8.69 -7.56
C ARG A 200 -12.65 8.43 -8.23
N VAL A 201 -13.48 7.62 -7.58
CA VAL A 201 -14.81 7.30 -8.11
C VAL A 201 -15.77 8.46 -7.90
N GLY A 202 -16.01 9.23 -8.96
CA GLY A 202 -17.02 10.30 -8.98
C GLY A 202 -18.42 9.84 -9.36
N ASN A 203 -18.61 8.58 -9.75
CA ASN A 203 -19.87 8.05 -10.27
C ASN A 203 -20.06 6.56 -9.93
N ALA A 204 -21.03 6.26 -9.05
CA ALA A 204 -21.34 4.90 -8.60
C ALA A 204 -21.73 3.94 -9.74
N LYS A 205 -22.30 4.46 -10.85
CA LYS A 205 -22.64 3.62 -12.01
C LYS A 205 -21.39 3.14 -12.75
N ILE A 206 -20.38 4.00 -12.87
CA ILE A 206 -19.11 3.65 -13.53
C ILE A 206 -18.37 2.60 -12.69
N PHE A 207 -18.41 2.72 -11.37
CA PHE A 207 -17.84 1.73 -10.47
C PHE A 207 -18.50 0.36 -10.65
N GLU A 208 -19.84 0.31 -10.69
CA GLU A 208 -20.57 -0.95 -10.89
C GLU A 208 -20.26 -1.60 -12.24
N GLU A 209 -20.30 -0.82 -13.33
CA GLU A 209 -19.96 -1.32 -14.68
C GLU A 209 -18.52 -1.86 -14.74
N TYR A 210 -17.58 -1.23 -14.03
CA TYR A 210 -16.18 -1.68 -13.97
C TYR A 210 -16.00 -2.91 -13.09
N ARG A 211 -16.72 -2.99 -11.97
CA ARG A 211 -16.72 -4.15 -11.07
C ARG A 211 -17.21 -5.40 -11.79
N GLU A 212 -18.37 -5.33 -12.42
CA GLU A 212 -18.92 -6.44 -13.21
C GLU A 212 -17.91 -6.92 -14.27
N GLN A 213 -17.18 -5.99 -14.90
CA GLN A 213 -16.18 -6.37 -15.89
C GLN A 213 -14.97 -7.11 -15.27
N MET A 214 -14.40 -6.59 -14.18
CA MET A 214 -13.25 -7.23 -13.52
C MET A 214 -13.57 -8.62 -13.00
N GLU A 215 -14.78 -8.78 -12.44
CA GLU A 215 -15.30 -10.09 -12.01
C GLU A 215 -15.40 -11.08 -13.17
N ASN A 216 -15.87 -10.64 -14.34
CA ASN A 216 -15.93 -11.48 -15.54
C ASN A 216 -14.54 -11.89 -16.06
N GLU A 217 -13.52 -11.09 -15.80
CA GLU A 217 -12.12 -11.36 -16.19
C GLU A 217 -11.37 -12.16 -15.11
N GLY A 218 -11.99 -12.43 -13.96
CA GLY A 218 -11.38 -13.16 -12.84
C GLY A 218 -10.34 -12.35 -12.09
N ILE A 219 -10.40 -11.03 -12.19
CA ILE A 219 -9.48 -10.09 -11.56
C ILE A 219 -10.11 -9.63 -10.24
N PRO A 220 -9.46 -9.84 -9.08
CA PRO A 220 -10.02 -9.40 -7.80
C PRO A 220 -10.14 -7.87 -7.73
N ILE A 221 -11.31 -7.35 -7.38
CA ILE A 221 -11.59 -5.90 -7.26
C ILE A 221 -12.25 -5.53 -5.93
N SER A 222 -11.65 -4.62 -5.16
CA SER A 222 -12.22 -4.16 -3.90
C SER A 222 -13.69 -3.75 -4.07
N PRO A 223 -14.61 -4.27 -3.22
CA PRO A 223 -16.01 -3.83 -3.23
C PRO A 223 -16.15 -2.36 -2.80
N PHE A 224 -15.08 -1.76 -2.26
CA PHE A 224 -15.02 -0.36 -1.87
C PHE A 224 -14.09 0.39 -2.81
N SER A 225 -14.56 1.53 -3.29
CA SER A 225 -13.71 2.53 -3.93
C SER A 225 -13.16 3.52 -2.92
N ILE A 226 -11.95 4.00 -3.15
CA ILE A 226 -11.40 5.16 -2.45
C ILE A 226 -11.91 6.42 -3.16
N PRO A 227 -12.82 7.20 -2.54
CA PRO A 227 -13.35 8.41 -3.16
C PRO A 227 -12.28 9.49 -3.25
N GLU A 228 -12.36 10.34 -4.28
CA GLU A 228 -11.53 11.55 -4.30
C GLU A 228 -12.09 12.54 -3.27
N HIS A 229 -11.36 12.74 -2.18
CA HIS A 229 -11.84 13.55 -1.09
C HIS A 229 -10.76 14.45 -0.50
N SER A 230 -11.14 15.67 -0.10
CA SER A 230 -10.21 16.65 0.48
C SER A 230 -9.59 16.18 1.80
N LEU A 231 -10.23 15.22 2.47
CA LEU A 231 -9.74 14.63 3.71
C LEU A 231 -8.36 13.99 3.54
N LEU A 232 -8.15 13.24 2.45
CA LEU A 232 -6.84 12.65 2.13
C LEU A 232 -5.79 13.70 1.75
N ARG A 233 -6.21 14.89 1.34
CA ARG A 233 -5.27 16.00 1.13
C ARG A 233 -4.88 16.64 2.46
N TYR A 234 -5.82 16.77 3.39
CA TYR A 234 -5.52 17.33 4.71
C TYR A 234 -4.56 16.45 5.50
N THR A 235 -4.70 15.13 5.41
CA THR A 235 -3.74 14.19 6.02
C THR A 235 -2.32 14.42 5.46
N TRP A 236 -2.17 14.60 4.14
CA TRP A 236 -0.87 14.96 3.52
C TRP A 236 -0.32 16.29 4.06
N ASP A 237 -1.16 17.33 4.13
CA ASP A 237 -0.75 18.64 4.64
C ASP A 237 -0.34 18.58 6.12
N LYS A 238 -0.95 17.68 6.90
CA LYS A 238 -0.71 17.49 8.33
C LYS A 238 0.32 16.42 8.67
N ARG A 239 0.74 15.62 7.67
CA ARG A 239 1.73 14.54 7.79
C ARG A 239 1.37 13.51 8.87
N MET A 240 0.16 12.99 8.76
CA MET A 240 -0.39 11.98 9.67
C MET A 240 -1.38 11.10 8.92
N ASP A 241 -1.61 9.89 9.39
CA ASP A 241 -2.63 9.04 8.80
C ASP A 241 -4.04 9.58 9.05
N LEU A 242 -5.01 9.03 8.33
CA LEU A 242 -6.40 9.43 8.36
C LEU A 242 -7.04 9.24 9.73
N PHE A 243 -6.71 8.17 10.44
CA PHE A 243 -7.31 7.85 11.73
C PHE A 243 -6.78 8.80 12.80
N SER A 244 -5.47 9.04 12.83
CA SER A 244 -4.86 10.06 13.69
C SER A 244 -5.36 11.46 13.36
N PHE A 245 -5.50 11.80 12.07
CA PHE A 245 -6.07 13.08 11.67
C PHE A 245 -7.48 13.25 12.22
N ILE A 246 -8.35 12.26 12.05
CA ILE A 246 -9.75 12.33 12.50
C ILE A 246 -9.86 12.54 14.02
N GLU A 247 -8.92 11.97 14.79
CA GLU A 247 -8.88 12.08 16.25
C GLU A 247 -8.18 13.36 16.76
N SER A 248 -7.50 14.10 15.87
CA SER A 248 -6.76 15.31 16.20
C SER A 248 -7.64 16.55 16.39
N GLU A 249 -7.10 17.56 17.09
CA GLU A 249 -7.75 18.87 17.25
C GLU A 249 -7.87 19.66 15.94
N ASP A 250 -7.12 19.28 14.90
CA ASP A 250 -7.17 19.89 13.58
C ASP A 250 -8.39 19.43 12.76
N THR A 251 -9.07 18.38 13.20
CA THR A 251 -10.26 17.84 12.56
C THR A 251 -11.54 18.53 13.03
N ARG A 252 -12.49 18.64 12.11
CA ARG A 252 -13.89 18.95 12.40
C ARG A 252 -14.74 17.69 12.35
N GLU A 253 -15.93 17.72 12.94
CA GLU A 253 -16.93 16.67 12.72
C GLU A 253 -17.05 16.37 11.22
N LEU A 254 -16.87 15.09 10.89
CA LEU A 254 -17.01 14.60 9.54
C LEU A 254 -18.48 14.68 9.13
N ARG A 255 -18.73 14.97 7.86
CA ARG A 255 -20.05 14.83 7.27
C ARG A 255 -20.26 13.36 6.93
N ALA A 256 -21.51 12.90 6.89
CA ALA A 256 -21.83 11.49 6.61
C ALA A 256 -21.12 10.91 5.37
N TYR A 257 -20.96 11.69 4.29
CA TYR A 257 -20.26 11.23 3.09
C TYR A 257 -18.73 11.13 3.24
N GLU A 258 -18.13 11.81 4.23
CA GLU A 258 -16.69 11.79 4.51
C GLU A 258 -16.30 10.58 5.37
N GLU A 259 -17.24 10.07 6.16
CA GLU A 259 -17.06 8.86 6.98
C GLU A 259 -16.83 7.61 6.13
N HIS A 260 -17.22 7.63 4.85
CA HIS A 260 -16.92 6.56 3.91
C HIS A 260 -15.41 6.36 3.68
N VAL A 261 -14.58 7.41 3.79
CA VAL A 261 -13.14 7.32 3.53
C VAL A 261 -12.42 6.43 4.55
N PRO A 262 -12.48 6.67 5.87
CA PRO A 262 -11.83 5.80 6.85
C PRO A 262 -12.40 4.38 6.84
N LEU A 263 -13.69 4.23 6.55
CA LEU A 263 -14.31 2.92 6.38
C LEU A 263 -13.72 2.14 5.21
N ALA A 264 -13.57 2.78 4.04
CA ALA A 264 -13.00 2.12 2.87
C ALA A 264 -11.60 1.57 3.18
N TYR A 265 -10.74 2.33 3.87
CA TYR A 265 -9.41 1.86 4.26
C TYR A 265 -9.42 0.74 5.30
N LYS A 266 -10.33 0.77 6.28
CA LYS A 266 -10.52 -0.37 7.21
C LYS A 266 -10.89 -1.65 6.47
N VAL A 267 -11.83 -1.56 5.54
CA VAL A 267 -12.25 -2.72 4.74
C VAL A 267 -11.11 -3.18 3.82
N ILE A 268 -10.43 -2.28 3.12
CA ILE A 268 -9.31 -2.69 2.27
C ILE A 268 -8.20 -3.36 3.10
N GLY A 269 -7.90 -2.82 4.29
CA GLY A 269 -6.92 -3.41 5.21
C GLY A 269 -7.27 -4.83 5.64
N ARG A 270 -8.50 -5.04 6.13
CA ARG A 270 -9.00 -6.37 6.51
C ARG A 270 -9.03 -7.37 5.36
N TRP A 271 -9.36 -6.89 4.16
CA TRP A 271 -9.30 -7.72 2.96
C TRP A 271 -7.86 -8.14 2.63
N MET A 272 -6.89 -7.22 2.75
CA MET A 272 -5.48 -7.53 2.54
C MET A 272 -5.00 -8.63 3.48
N VAL A 273 -5.31 -8.55 4.77
CA VAL A 273 -4.89 -9.55 5.77
C VAL A 273 -5.73 -10.84 5.76
N GLY A 274 -6.81 -10.89 4.97
CA GLY A 274 -7.63 -12.09 4.80
C GLY A 274 -8.66 -12.34 5.90
N ASP A 275 -9.04 -11.31 6.67
CA ASP A 275 -10.11 -11.39 7.70
C ASP A 275 -11.48 -11.75 7.10
N TYR A 276 -11.63 -11.58 5.79
CA TYR A 276 -12.75 -12.09 5.01
C TYR A 276 -12.34 -12.31 3.56
N SER A 277 -13.06 -13.22 2.92
CA SER A 277 -12.98 -13.49 1.50
C SER A 277 -13.56 -12.34 0.67
N TYR A 278 -13.20 -12.32 -0.60
CA TYR A 278 -13.77 -11.42 -1.59
C TYR A 278 -15.31 -11.48 -1.63
N ASP A 279 -15.86 -12.69 -1.62
CA ASP A 279 -17.31 -12.91 -1.68
C ASP A 279 -18.01 -12.37 -0.42
N GLU A 280 -17.42 -12.55 0.76
CA GLU A 280 -17.92 -11.98 2.02
C GLU A 280 -17.85 -10.45 2.04
N ALA A 281 -16.81 -9.87 1.43
CA ALA A 281 -16.70 -8.42 1.28
C ALA A 281 -17.81 -7.85 0.38
N ILE A 282 -18.18 -8.58 -0.68
CA ILE A 282 -19.29 -8.24 -1.59
C ILE A 282 -20.64 -8.41 -0.91
N GLU A 283 -20.87 -9.54 -0.24
CA GLU A 283 -22.16 -9.83 0.40
C GLU A 283 -22.46 -8.76 1.46
N ARG A 284 -21.44 -8.36 2.23
CA ARG A 284 -21.51 -7.22 3.14
C ARG A 284 -21.77 -5.89 2.42
N TRP A 285 -21.16 -5.65 1.26
CA TRP A 285 -21.42 -4.45 0.46
C TRP A 285 -22.88 -4.37 -0.03
N ASP A 286 -23.41 -5.46 -0.59
CA ASP A 286 -24.78 -5.49 -1.11
C ASP A 286 -25.80 -5.28 0.02
N GLU A 287 -25.55 -5.83 1.21
CA GLU A 287 -26.35 -5.56 2.41
C GLU A 287 -26.35 -4.07 2.83
N VAL A 288 -25.26 -3.35 2.58
CA VAL A 288 -25.06 -1.95 2.99
C VAL A 288 -25.60 -0.99 1.94
N LYS A 289 -25.34 -1.26 0.67
CA LYS A 289 -25.83 -0.51 -0.49
C LYS A 289 -27.36 -0.47 -0.52
N ASP A 290 -28.01 -1.60 -0.23
CA ASP A 290 -29.47 -1.74 -0.26
C ASP A 290 -30.17 -1.12 0.96
N LYS A 291 -29.47 -0.96 2.09
CA LYS A 291 -30.05 -0.38 3.30
C LYS A 291 -29.82 1.12 3.44
N GLU A 292 -28.64 1.65 3.07
CA GLU A 292 -28.26 2.99 3.55
C GLU A 292 -27.31 3.82 2.62
N MET A 293 -27.46 3.80 1.29
CA MET A 293 -26.85 4.86 0.43
C MET A 293 -27.53 6.25 0.59
N GLY A 294 -28.04 6.54 1.78
CA GLY A 294 -28.64 7.80 2.17
C GLY A 294 -27.90 8.53 3.29
N ASP A 295 -27.46 7.84 4.37
CA ASP A 295 -26.97 8.50 5.61
C ASP A 295 -26.39 7.48 6.64
N ALA A 296 -25.58 6.48 6.27
CA ALA A 296 -25.05 5.51 7.25
C ALA A 296 -23.62 5.75 7.73
N THR A 297 -23.45 5.66 9.05
CA THR A 297 -22.19 5.76 9.79
C THR A 297 -21.46 4.41 9.88
N PRO A 298 -20.13 4.36 9.65
CA PRO A 298 -19.30 3.16 9.61
C PRO A 298 -19.33 2.22 10.81
N GLU A 299 -19.62 2.68 12.04
CA GLU A 299 -19.51 1.81 13.23
C GLU A 299 -20.48 0.62 13.22
N LYS A 300 -21.66 0.76 12.59
CA LYS A 300 -22.64 -0.33 12.50
C LYS A 300 -22.22 -1.48 11.58
N LEU A 301 -21.16 -1.29 10.79
CA LEU A 301 -20.60 -2.30 9.89
C LEU A 301 -19.71 -3.31 10.62
N LEU A 302 -19.35 -3.02 11.89
CA LEU A 302 -18.31 -3.73 12.64
C LEU A 302 -18.84 -4.48 13.88
N GLU A 303 -20.10 -4.31 14.28
CA GLU A 303 -20.61 -4.83 15.56
C GLU A 303 -21.11 -6.30 15.51
N ASP A 304 -21.36 -6.89 14.33
CA ASP A 304 -21.99 -8.21 14.21
C ASP A 304 -21.04 -9.38 13.85
N ALA A 305 -19.72 -9.18 13.88
CA ALA A 305 -18.76 -10.27 13.63
C ALA A 305 -18.55 -11.14 14.90
N ASP A 306 -19.18 -12.32 14.93
CA ASP A 306 -18.86 -13.38 15.90
C ASP A 306 -17.48 -13.97 15.56
N PRO A 307 -16.45 -13.86 16.42
CA PRO A 307 -15.06 -14.21 16.10
C PRO A 307 -14.78 -15.71 16.02
N THR A 308 -15.79 -16.55 15.78
CA THR A 308 -15.63 -18.01 15.75
C THR A 308 -16.26 -18.62 14.52
N THR A 309 -15.51 -18.68 13.42
CA THR A 309 -15.69 -19.76 12.46
C THR A 309 -14.33 -20.29 12.04
N GLU A 310 -14.00 -21.48 12.54
CA GLU A 310 -12.81 -22.25 12.18
C GLU A 310 -12.73 -22.43 10.66
N VAL A 311 -11.65 -21.93 10.06
CA VAL A 311 -11.25 -22.30 8.70
C VAL A 311 -10.70 -23.71 8.76
N ASN A 312 -11.43 -24.68 8.20
CA ASN A 312 -10.85 -25.99 7.90
C ASN A 312 -9.95 -25.86 6.67
N VAL A 313 -8.69 -26.27 6.88
CA VAL A 313 -7.53 -26.29 5.97
C VAL A 313 -7.83 -26.89 4.60
#